data_AF-A0A067QTF2-F1
#
_entry.id   AF-A0A067QTF2-F1
#
_cell.length_a   1.000
_cell.length_b   1.000
_cell.length_c   1.000
_cell.angle_alpha   90.00
_cell.angle_beta   90.00
_cell.angle_gamma   90.00
#
_symmetry.space_group_name_H-M   'P 1'
#
loop_
_entity.id
_entity.type
_entity.pdbx_description
1 polymer ?
#
loop_
_entity_poly.entity_id
_entity_poly.type
_entity_poly.pdbx_seq_one_letter_code
_entity_poly.pdbx_strand_id
1 'polypeptide(L)'
;MFSDAYSRNMMVLKQLNHLPPWFDRCWEHHHRAVTKTRKKPLDVDGVDRYHFFSRPLDPILQPAETIMTFSSVVTEGGRESFEESVPGIQNRSTQTDYRESETQTTPWAPPVFTHCTSTPEVLTLANLSWDHGLPAGMHEVETIEHTRIKRAWENAMPASWDPKYIKKMINIIDAMDRDEWLFREKEIQTIHNMRLDLAWQLIQKSQLEEAHKLNIRLQHYWIAKQQEKTIKIQKIRLDHNRELRKLLLRHKGIDMKYHKGSIVEKYRDHKSELYGPQMRSGEHPKHCHELISVHSRFLTHPKGLEILETMSNLPQPSHHMRKPAVQNYELCARETRWTEAVLQQLHQDLKDIHMKGVGESQHMEFTLIPIPKAPGTGSMSDSEEEVYLTTEYNQGACNSDTE
;
A
#
# COMPACT_ATOMS: atom_id res chain seq x y z
N MET A 1 -11.74 -41.63 -45.27
CA MET A 1 -11.42 -40.25 -44.85
C MET A 1 -11.06 -40.35 -43.38
N PHE A 2 -9.77 -40.23 -43.07
CA PHE A 2 -9.19 -40.57 -41.78
C PHE A 2 -9.51 -39.51 -40.71
N SER A 3 -9.64 -40.01 -39.48
CA SER A 3 -10.02 -39.34 -38.25
C SER A 3 -8.96 -38.37 -37.72
N ASP A 4 -9.35 -37.12 -37.47
CA ASP A 4 -8.60 -36.17 -36.64
C ASP A 4 -8.81 -36.48 -35.15
N ALA A 5 -8.05 -37.46 -34.66
CA ALA A 5 -7.94 -37.76 -33.23
C ALA A 5 -6.49 -37.52 -32.79
N TYR A 6 -6.09 -36.25 -32.69
CA TYR A 6 -4.88 -35.86 -31.96
C TYR A 6 -5.27 -34.88 -30.85
N SER A 7 -4.98 -35.24 -29.60
CA SER A 7 -5.02 -34.30 -28.49
C SER A 7 -3.96 -33.21 -28.74
N ARG A 8 -4.37 -31.93 -28.74
CA ARG A 8 -3.44 -30.80 -28.67
C ARG A 8 -2.73 -30.84 -27.32
N ASN A 9 -1.69 -31.66 -27.20
CA ASN A 9 -0.77 -31.61 -26.07
C ASN A 9 0.07 -30.34 -26.24
N MET A 10 -0.37 -29.28 -25.60
CA MET A 10 0.41 -28.07 -25.44
C MET A 10 1.59 -28.41 -24.51
N MET A 11 2.76 -28.69 -25.09
CA MET A 11 3.99 -28.79 -24.30
C MET A 11 4.32 -27.40 -23.75
N VAL A 12 3.94 -27.15 -22.50
CA VAL A 12 4.47 -26.03 -21.72
C VAL A 12 5.83 -26.47 -21.20
N LEU A 13 6.89 -25.88 -21.72
CA LEU A 13 8.21 -25.91 -21.09
C LEU A 13 8.08 -25.30 -19.69
N LYS A 14 7.87 -26.15 -18.68
CA LYS A 14 8.06 -25.76 -17.28
C LYS A 14 9.56 -25.46 -17.14
N GLN A 15 9.92 -24.18 -17.08
CA GLN A 15 11.25 -23.78 -16.67
C GLN A 15 11.50 -24.37 -15.27
N LEU A 16 12.43 -25.33 -15.19
CA LEU A 16 12.83 -26.00 -13.95
C LEU A 16 13.71 -25.08 -13.09
N ASN A 17 13.24 -23.88 -12.77
CA ASN A 17 13.93 -23.01 -11.83
C ASN A 17 13.27 -23.17 -10.45
N HIS A 18 13.50 -24.32 -9.82
CA HIS A 18 13.15 -24.53 -8.42
C HIS A 18 14.29 -23.97 -7.56
N LEU A 19 14.37 -22.64 -7.51
CA LEU A 19 15.18 -22.00 -6.49
C LEU A 19 14.58 -22.29 -5.11
N PRO A 20 15.41 -22.52 -4.08
CA PRO A 20 14.95 -22.85 -2.74
C PRO A 20 13.96 -21.82 -2.16
N PRO A 21 13.08 -22.21 -1.22
CA PRO A 21 12.00 -21.34 -0.71
C PRO A 21 12.46 -20.04 -0.04
N TRP A 22 13.73 -19.97 0.37
CA TRP A 22 14.34 -18.82 1.04
C TRP A 22 15.05 -17.86 0.07
N PHE A 23 15.06 -18.17 -1.24
CA PHE A 23 15.62 -17.28 -2.26
C PHE A 23 14.58 -16.22 -2.64
N ASP A 24 14.90 -14.95 -2.35
CA ASP A 24 13.96 -13.83 -2.41
C ASP A 24 13.60 -13.46 -3.87
N ARG A 25 12.34 -13.67 -4.27
CA ARG A 25 11.83 -13.41 -5.63
C ARG A 25 11.45 -11.95 -5.87
N CYS A 26 11.59 -11.08 -4.87
CA CYS A 26 11.23 -9.67 -4.98
C CYS A 26 12.10 -8.90 -5.99
N TRP A 27 13.32 -9.38 -6.27
CA TRP A 27 14.25 -8.77 -7.22
C TRP A 27 13.75 -8.81 -8.69
N GLU A 28 13.03 -9.86 -9.07
CA GLU A 28 12.47 -10.01 -10.43
C GLU A 28 11.33 -9.02 -10.71
N HIS A 29 10.54 -8.68 -9.69
CA HIS A 29 9.52 -7.64 -9.79
C HIS A 29 10.15 -6.24 -9.89
N HIS A 30 11.25 -6.01 -9.19
CA HIS A 30 12.00 -4.75 -9.30
C HIS A 30 12.62 -4.59 -10.69
N HIS A 31 13.24 -5.62 -11.25
CA HIS A 31 13.73 -5.61 -12.64
C HIS A 31 12.62 -5.42 -13.67
N ARG A 32 11.44 -6.02 -13.50
CA ARG A 32 10.29 -5.81 -14.41
C ARG A 32 9.67 -4.42 -14.30
N ALA A 33 9.67 -3.83 -13.11
CA ALA A 33 9.22 -2.45 -12.89
C ALA A 33 10.20 -1.43 -13.46
N VAL A 34 11.51 -1.67 -13.31
CA VAL A 34 12.60 -0.82 -13.82
C VAL A 34 12.75 -0.91 -15.34
N THR A 35 12.48 -2.08 -15.94
CA THR A 35 12.52 -2.24 -17.41
C THR A 35 11.30 -1.64 -18.12
N LYS A 36 10.15 -1.50 -17.45
CA LYS A 36 8.95 -0.83 -18.02
C LYS A 36 9.02 0.70 -17.99
N THR A 37 9.84 1.30 -17.13
CA THR A 37 9.97 2.76 -16.98
C THR A 37 11.09 3.37 -17.83
N ARG A 38 12.02 2.58 -18.35
CA ARG A 38 13.12 3.05 -19.21
C ARG A 38 12.77 2.93 -20.69
N LYS A 39 12.23 3.99 -21.28
CA LYS A 39 11.94 4.09 -22.73
C LYS A 39 13.14 4.49 -23.60
N LYS A 40 14.33 4.68 -23.05
CA LYS A 40 15.54 5.02 -23.81
C LYS A 40 16.65 3.99 -23.55
N PRO A 41 17.36 3.52 -24.59
CA PRO A 41 18.56 2.72 -24.39
C PRO A 41 19.61 3.58 -23.67
N LEU A 42 20.22 3.02 -22.62
CA LEU A 42 21.25 3.71 -21.84
C LEU A 42 22.53 3.72 -22.67
N ASP A 43 23.09 4.91 -22.85
CA ASP A 43 24.34 5.10 -23.58
C ASP A 43 25.52 4.97 -22.63
N VAL A 44 26.07 3.76 -22.55
CA VAL A 44 27.14 3.37 -21.62
C VAL A 44 28.43 4.15 -21.87
N ASP A 45 28.68 4.54 -23.13
CA ASP A 45 29.90 5.24 -23.56
C ASP A 45 29.71 6.77 -23.71
N GLY A 46 28.45 7.23 -23.87
CA GLY A 46 28.11 8.64 -24.01
C GLY A 46 27.52 9.28 -22.74
N VAL A 47 26.29 9.80 -22.86
CA VAL A 47 25.70 10.71 -21.87
C VAL A 47 25.44 10.05 -20.52
N ASP A 48 25.16 8.73 -20.49
CA ASP A 48 24.84 8.00 -19.26
C ASP A 48 26.08 7.34 -18.62
N ARG A 49 27.28 7.59 -19.15
CA ARG A 49 28.54 6.99 -18.68
C ARG A 49 28.81 7.19 -17.19
N TYR A 50 28.40 8.33 -16.62
CA TYR A 50 28.58 8.64 -15.20
C TYR A 50 27.79 7.72 -14.24
N HIS A 51 26.76 7.02 -14.73
CA HIS A 51 26.02 6.04 -13.92
C HIS A 51 26.77 4.71 -13.75
N PHE A 52 27.70 4.39 -14.65
CA PHE A 52 28.35 3.08 -14.72
C PHE A 52 29.83 3.12 -14.31
N PHE A 53 30.42 4.31 -14.19
CA PHE A 53 31.79 4.50 -13.75
C PHE A 53 31.83 5.27 -12.42
N SER A 54 31.76 4.55 -11.30
CA SER A 54 32.26 5.04 -10.03
C SER A 54 33.74 4.68 -9.92
N ARG A 55 34.64 5.66 -9.96
CA ARG A 55 36.03 5.40 -9.58
C ARG A 55 36.04 5.01 -8.10
N PRO A 56 36.65 3.89 -7.70
CA PRO A 56 36.94 3.69 -6.28
C PRO A 56 37.81 4.86 -5.82
N LEU A 57 37.40 5.55 -4.75
CA LEU A 57 38.24 6.53 -4.10
C LEU A 57 39.35 5.72 -3.41
N ASP A 58 40.53 5.67 -4.04
CA ASP A 58 41.73 5.16 -3.38
C ASP A 58 42.03 6.07 -2.19
N PRO A 59 42.07 5.57 -0.94
CA PRO A 59 42.26 6.40 0.25
C PRO A 59 43.64 7.09 0.33
N ILE A 60 44.53 6.86 -0.64
CA ILE A 60 45.92 7.33 -0.65
C ILE A 60 46.10 8.60 -1.51
N LEU A 61 45.12 8.97 -2.33
CA LEU A 61 45.19 10.19 -3.15
C LEU A 61 43.94 11.03 -2.90
N GLN A 62 43.97 11.82 -1.82
CA GLN A 62 43.08 12.97 -1.70
C GLN A 62 43.63 14.07 -2.63
N PRO A 63 42.95 14.48 -3.72
CA PRO A 63 43.20 15.79 -4.27
C PRO A 63 42.66 16.82 -3.27
N ALA A 64 43.50 17.81 -2.95
CA ALA A 64 43.17 18.90 -2.04
C ALA A 64 41.79 19.52 -2.37
N GLU A 65 41.06 19.87 -1.32
CA GLU A 65 39.73 20.47 -1.37
C GLU A 65 39.72 21.71 -2.27
N THR A 66 39.23 21.57 -3.50
CA THR A 66 38.95 22.72 -4.36
C THR A 66 37.61 23.31 -3.93
N ILE A 67 37.67 24.39 -3.14
CA ILE A 67 36.52 25.22 -2.84
C ILE A 67 36.04 25.86 -4.16
N MET A 68 35.00 25.29 -4.77
CA MET A 68 34.31 25.89 -5.91
C MET A 68 33.42 27.04 -5.40
N THR A 69 33.94 28.26 -5.42
CA THR A 69 33.13 29.47 -5.29
C THR A 69 32.43 29.77 -6.61
N PHE A 70 31.12 29.60 -6.67
CA PHE A 70 30.29 30.01 -7.81
C PHE A 70 30.11 31.53 -7.74
N SER A 71 30.83 32.27 -8.58
CA SER A 71 30.52 33.68 -8.85
C SER A 71 29.47 33.74 -9.96
N SER A 72 28.23 34.09 -9.59
CA SER A 72 27.19 34.46 -10.54
C SER A 72 27.48 35.88 -11.07
N VAL A 73 27.95 35.98 -12.31
CA VAL A 73 27.96 37.26 -13.03
C VAL A 73 26.80 37.27 -14.01
N VAL A 74 25.79 38.05 -13.65
CA VAL A 74 24.75 38.55 -14.55
C VAL A 74 25.40 39.61 -15.44
N THR A 75 25.37 39.43 -16.75
CA THR A 75 25.36 40.56 -17.69
C THR A 75 24.67 40.18 -19.00
N GLU A 76 23.85 41.11 -19.46
CA GLU A 76 22.89 41.06 -20.54
C GLU A 76 23.52 41.20 -21.94
N GLY A 77 22.77 40.76 -22.96
CA GLY A 77 22.73 41.45 -24.25
C GLY A 77 23.78 41.07 -25.29
N GLY A 78 23.41 40.21 -26.24
CA GLY A 78 24.16 40.00 -27.47
C GLY A 78 23.52 38.95 -28.38
N ARG A 79 22.53 39.36 -29.17
CA ARG A 79 22.12 38.63 -30.38
C ARG A 79 23.28 38.69 -31.36
N GLU A 80 23.70 37.56 -31.93
CA GLU A 80 24.02 37.45 -33.36
C GLU A 80 24.20 35.99 -33.81
N SER A 81 23.47 35.69 -34.89
CA SER A 81 23.68 34.69 -35.95
C SER A 81 24.44 33.38 -35.66
N PHE A 82 23.68 32.28 -35.75
CA PHE A 82 24.16 30.98 -36.21
C PHE A 82 24.67 31.10 -37.65
N GLU A 83 25.98 31.07 -37.85
CA GLU A 83 26.58 30.59 -39.08
C GLU A 83 27.25 29.24 -38.80
N GLU A 84 26.65 28.20 -39.37
CA GLU A 84 27.18 26.84 -39.32
C GLU A 84 28.36 26.75 -40.31
N SER A 85 29.55 26.97 -39.77
CA SER A 85 30.83 26.84 -40.48
C SER A 85 31.31 25.39 -40.46
N VAL A 86 31.58 24.86 -41.65
CA VAL A 86 32.17 23.55 -41.98
C VAL A 86 33.39 23.25 -41.09
N PRO A 87 33.64 22.00 -40.62
CA PRO A 87 34.73 21.71 -39.71
C PRO A 87 36.08 21.74 -40.45
N GLY A 88 36.68 22.92 -40.54
CA GLY A 88 38.12 23.05 -40.71
C GLY A 88 38.79 22.84 -39.36
N ILE A 89 39.76 21.94 -39.27
CA ILE A 89 40.58 21.75 -38.07
C ILE A 89 41.35 23.07 -37.83
N GLN A 90 40.82 23.91 -36.96
CA GLN A 90 41.53 25.06 -36.43
C GLN A 90 42.20 24.65 -35.12
N ASN A 91 43.53 24.76 -35.09
CA ASN A 91 44.29 24.66 -33.85
C ASN A 91 43.93 25.85 -32.96
N ARG A 92 43.06 25.64 -31.98
CA ARG A 92 42.79 26.60 -30.91
C ARG A 92 43.73 26.29 -29.75
N SER A 93 44.73 27.13 -29.54
CA SER A 93 45.50 27.15 -28.30
C SER A 93 44.73 27.94 -27.24
N THR A 94 44.15 27.26 -26.26
CA THR A 94 43.59 27.89 -25.06
C THR A 94 44.72 28.14 -24.07
N GLN A 95 45.12 29.40 -23.89
CA GLN A 95 45.98 29.82 -22.79
C GLN A 95 45.13 29.89 -21.53
N THR A 96 45.46 29.07 -20.53
CA THR A 96 44.79 29.05 -19.24
C THR A 96 45.28 30.21 -18.37
N ASP A 97 44.38 31.09 -17.90
CA ASP A 97 44.63 32.10 -16.86
C ASP A 97 44.80 31.48 -15.44
N TYR A 98 44.87 30.15 -15.35
CA TYR A 98 45.08 29.46 -14.09
C TYR A 98 46.53 29.64 -13.64
N ARG A 99 46.71 30.37 -12.55
CA ARG A 99 47.94 30.36 -11.78
C ARG A 99 48.18 28.94 -11.30
N GLU A 100 49.21 28.29 -11.83
CA GLU A 100 49.63 26.95 -11.42
C GLU A 100 50.13 27.00 -9.97
N SER A 101 49.26 26.75 -9.00
CA SER A 101 49.63 26.64 -7.58
C SER A 101 50.45 25.38 -7.29
N GLU A 102 50.41 24.40 -8.19
CA GLU A 102 51.13 23.12 -8.09
C GLU A 102 52.63 23.25 -8.45
N THR A 103 53.06 24.37 -9.03
CA THR A 103 54.48 24.63 -9.34
C THR A 103 55.21 25.39 -8.24
N GLN A 104 54.56 25.66 -7.10
CA GLN A 104 55.17 26.32 -5.96
C GLN A 104 56.04 25.33 -5.17
N THR A 105 57.32 25.24 -5.54
CA THR A 105 58.33 24.52 -4.79
C THR A 105 58.62 25.22 -3.45
N THR A 106 59.06 24.44 -2.46
CA THR A 106 59.65 25.01 -1.24
C THR A 106 60.81 25.92 -1.64
N PRO A 107 60.89 27.15 -1.12
CA PRO A 107 61.96 28.08 -1.48
C PRO A 107 63.31 27.43 -1.16
N TRP A 108 64.21 27.42 -2.14
CA TRP A 108 65.54 26.82 -1.99
C TRP A 108 66.30 27.51 -0.86
N ALA A 109 66.64 26.74 0.19
CA ALA A 109 67.46 27.22 1.30
C ALA A 109 68.92 26.80 1.09
N PRO A 110 69.89 27.73 1.08
CA PRO A 110 71.30 27.39 0.96
C PRO A 110 71.81 26.62 2.20
N PRO A 111 72.77 25.70 2.06
CA PRO A 111 73.39 25.04 3.20
C PRO A 111 74.14 26.08 4.06
N VAL A 112 73.77 26.19 5.33
CA VAL A 112 74.38 27.13 6.28
C VAL A 112 75.58 26.48 6.95
N PHE A 113 76.76 27.07 6.78
CA PHE A 113 77.99 26.66 7.47
C PHE A 113 78.21 27.54 8.70
N THR A 114 78.40 26.92 9.86
CA THR A 114 78.67 27.64 11.12
C THR A 114 80.15 27.52 11.47
N HIS A 115 80.82 28.65 11.66
CA HIS A 115 82.23 28.75 12.09
C HIS A 115 82.37 28.90 13.62
N CYS A 116 81.27 28.82 14.35
CA CYS A 116 81.23 29.02 15.80
C CYS A 116 81.36 27.67 16.54
N THR A 117 81.86 27.70 17.77
CA THR A 117 81.96 26.51 18.64
C THR A 117 80.60 26.00 19.11
N SER A 118 79.52 26.78 18.91
CA SER A 118 78.15 26.45 19.29
C SER A 118 77.20 26.58 18.10
N THR A 119 76.26 25.65 17.97
CA THR A 119 75.25 25.63 16.91
C THR A 119 74.07 26.55 17.27
N PRO A 120 73.66 27.48 16.38
CA PRO A 120 72.55 28.39 16.66
C PRO A 120 71.22 27.63 16.73
N GLU A 121 70.33 28.06 17.64
CA GLU A 121 69.03 27.40 17.88
C GLU A 121 68.18 27.30 16.61
N VAL A 122 68.25 28.29 15.73
CA VAL A 122 67.46 28.34 14.49
C VAL A 122 67.76 27.13 13.58
N LEU A 123 69.01 26.64 13.54
CA LEU A 123 69.37 25.48 12.72
C LEU A 123 68.79 24.17 13.26
N THR A 124 68.46 24.14 14.54
CA THR A 124 67.84 22.96 15.18
C THR A 124 66.33 22.92 15.02
N LEU A 125 65.73 24.04 14.65
CA LEU A 125 64.31 24.16 14.32
C LEU A 125 64.03 23.90 12.84
N ALA A 126 64.97 23.30 12.10
CA ALA A 126 64.81 23.01 10.67
C ALA A 126 63.60 22.12 10.34
N ASN A 127 63.07 21.41 11.34
CA ASN A 127 61.84 20.61 11.22
C ASN A 127 60.58 21.48 11.13
N LEU A 128 60.62 22.72 11.64
CA LEU A 128 59.53 23.68 11.57
C LEU A 128 59.68 24.48 10.27
N SER A 129 58.78 24.24 9.32
CA SER A 129 58.73 24.99 8.06
C SER A 129 57.31 25.47 7.77
N TRP A 130 57.15 26.33 6.76
CA TRP A 130 55.83 26.79 6.33
C TRP A 130 54.95 25.59 5.97
N ASP A 131 53.72 25.55 6.48
CA ASP A 131 52.79 24.40 6.44
C ASP A 131 53.21 23.15 7.25
N HIS A 132 54.37 23.19 7.90
CA HIS A 132 54.88 22.14 8.78
C HIS A 132 55.25 22.73 10.15
N GLY A 133 54.26 23.30 10.81
CA GLY A 133 54.37 23.84 12.16
C GLY A 133 54.78 25.30 12.27
N LEU A 134 54.54 26.08 11.22
CA LEU A 134 54.51 27.54 11.27
C LEU A 134 53.21 28.03 10.60
N PRO A 135 52.49 29.02 11.16
CA PRO A 135 52.81 29.80 12.36
C PRO A 135 52.75 28.98 13.66
N ALA A 136 53.69 29.26 14.56
CA ALA A 136 53.91 28.43 15.74
C ALA A 136 52.67 28.37 16.65
N GLY A 137 52.15 27.16 16.87
CA GLY A 137 51.10 26.86 17.84
C GLY A 137 51.66 26.59 19.24
N MET A 138 50.78 26.36 20.22
CA MET A 138 51.18 26.10 21.61
C MET A 138 52.12 24.89 21.74
N HIS A 139 51.85 23.81 21.01
CA HIS A 139 52.64 22.59 21.04
C HIS A 139 54.08 22.79 20.52
N GLU A 140 54.24 23.57 19.46
CA GLU A 140 55.56 23.88 18.89
C GLU A 140 56.35 24.78 19.84
N VAL A 141 55.69 25.75 20.48
CA VAL A 141 56.30 26.58 21.52
C VAL A 141 56.76 25.71 22.70
N GLU A 142 55.92 24.80 23.20
CA GLU A 142 56.29 23.85 24.27
C GLU A 142 57.48 22.98 23.88
N THR A 143 57.53 22.50 22.64
CA THR A 143 58.67 21.72 22.11
C THR A 143 59.94 22.56 22.07
N ILE A 144 59.86 23.81 21.61
CA ILE A 144 60.99 24.74 21.58
C ILE A 144 61.48 25.03 23.00
N GLU A 145 60.58 25.28 23.95
CA GLU A 145 60.94 25.52 25.35
C GLU A 145 61.60 24.28 25.98
N HIS A 146 61.06 23.09 25.72
CA HIS A 146 61.64 21.82 26.18
C HIS A 146 63.06 21.61 25.63
N THR A 147 63.28 21.86 24.34
CA THR A 147 64.62 21.75 23.73
C THR A 147 65.62 22.77 24.31
N ARG A 148 65.16 23.98 24.64
CA ARG A 148 65.99 24.98 25.34
C ARG A 148 66.37 24.55 26.75
N ILE A 149 65.42 24.00 27.50
CA ILE A 149 65.66 23.45 28.83
C ILE A 149 66.72 22.34 28.73
N LYS A 150 66.53 21.38 27.81
CA LYS A 150 67.49 20.28 27.58
C LYS A 150 68.91 20.80 27.28
N ARG A 151 69.05 21.80 26.40
CA ARG A 151 70.35 22.44 26.11
C ARG A 151 70.96 23.16 27.30
N ALA A 152 70.15 23.87 28.07
CA ALA A 152 70.63 24.55 29.28
C ALA A 152 71.20 23.54 30.28
N TRP A 153 70.57 22.37 30.40
CA TRP A 153 71.07 21.26 31.19
C TRP A 153 72.36 20.65 30.62
N GLU A 154 72.42 20.38 29.32
CA GLU A 154 73.62 19.87 28.64
C GLU A 154 74.82 20.82 28.81
N ASN A 155 74.59 22.13 28.70
CA ASN A 155 75.63 23.14 28.91
C ASN A 155 76.04 23.29 30.38
N ALA A 156 75.11 23.06 31.32
CA ALA A 156 75.39 23.09 32.75
C ALA A 156 76.09 21.81 33.26
N MET A 157 76.12 20.74 32.47
CA MET A 157 76.84 19.52 32.82
C MET A 157 78.35 19.74 32.80
N PRO A 158 79.09 19.25 33.82
CA PRO A 158 80.55 19.36 33.84
C PRO A 158 81.19 18.50 32.74
N ALA A 159 82.18 19.05 32.03
CA ALA A 159 82.88 18.37 30.94
C ALA A 159 83.86 17.26 31.40
N SER A 160 84.23 17.21 32.70
CA SER A 160 85.23 16.28 33.23
C SER A 160 84.63 14.97 33.74
N TRP A 161 85.13 13.85 33.22
CA TRP A 161 84.75 12.49 33.63
C TRP A 161 85.52 12.02 34.86
N ASP A 162 85.36 12.72 35.98
CA ASP A 162 85.98 12.31 37.25
C ASP A 162 85.23 11.11 37.86
N PRO A 163 85.90 9.99 38.19
CA PRO A 163 85.24 8.74 38.62
C PRO A 163 84.41 8.88 39.90
N LYS A 164 84.60 9.95 40.67
CA LYS A 164 83.83 10.27 41.89
C LYS A 164 82.46 10.89 41.59
N TYR A 165 82.27 11.52 40.43
CA TYR A 165 81.05 12.26 40.07
C TYR A 165 80.21 11.58 38.97
N ILE A 166 80.77 10.57 38.28
CA ILE A 166 80.07 9.84 37.21
C ILE A 166 78.71 9.31 37.65
N LYS A 167 78.60 8.73 38.85
CA LYS A 167 77.31 8.19 39.35
C LYS A 167 76.23 9.27 39.47
N LYS A 168 76.61 10.47 39.91
CA LYS A 168 75.67 11.60 40.03
C LYS A 168 75.26 12.10 38.65
N MET A 169 76.19 12.13 37.70
CA MET A 169 75.93 12.52 36.32
C MET A 169 74.98 11.54 35.62
N ILE A 170 75.20 10.23 35.76
CA ILE A 170 74.29 9.20 35.22
C ILE A 170 72.89 9.39 35.80
N ASN A 171 72.75 9.62 37.10
CA ASN A 171 71.43 9.85 37.70
C ASN A 171 70.73 11.10 37.16
N ILE A 172 71.49 12.16 36.83
CA ILE A 172 70.95 13.39 36.21
C ILE A 172 70.52 13.09 34.77
N ILE A 173 71.33 12.38 34.00
CA ILE A 173 71.00 11.96 32.63
C ILE A 173 69.73 11.10 32.65
N ASP A 174 69.66 10.09 33.52
CA ASP A 174 68.48 9.24 33.66
C ASP A 174 67.23 10.04 34.04
N ALA A 175 67.37 11.11 34.85
CA ALA A 175 66.24 11.97 35.20
C ALA A 175 65.76 12.77 33.98
N MET A 176 66.69 13.34 33.20
CA MET A 176 66.36 14.03 31.96
C MET A 176 65.70 13.11 30.93
N ASP A 177 66.21 11.88 30.77
CA ASP A 177 65.64 10.90 29.85
C ASP A 177 64.20 10.55 30.26
N ARG A 178 63.93 10.40 31.58
CA ARG A 178 62.57 10.18 32.07
C ARG A 178 61.65 11.35 31.77
N ASP A 179 62.12 12.59 31.91
CA ASP A 179 61.33 13.78 31.59
C ASP A 179 61.03 13.87 30.09
N GLU A 180 61.98 13.55 29.22
CA GLU A 180 61.79 13.47 27.77
C GLU A 180 60.79 12.37 27.39
N TRP A 181 60.87 11.21 28.05
CA TRP A 181 59.91 10.12 27.85
C TRP A 181 58.51 10.54 28.31
N LEU A 182 58.38 11.25 29.43
CA LEU A 182 57.10 11.77 29.90
C LEU A 182 56.53 12.83 28.95
N PHE A 183 57.36 13.68 28.36
CA PHE A 183 56.93 14.65 27.36
C PHE A 183 56.35 13.95 26.12
N ARG A 184 57.09 12.97 25.57
CA ARG A 184 56.62 12.15 24.44
C ARG A 184 55.37 11.34 24.77
N GLU A 185 55.29 10.76 25.97
CA GLU A 185 54.13 9.99 26.40
C GLU A 185 52.88 10.86 26.46
N LYS A 186 52.99 12.11 26.93
CA LYS A 186 51.86 13.07 26.89
C LYS A 186 51.40 13.36 25.47
N GLU A 187 52.32 13.54 24.52
CA GLU A 187 51.96 13.73 23.09
C GLU A 187 51.23 12.51 22.52
N ILE A 188 51.74 11.30 22.82
CA ILE A 188 51.09 10.07 22.37
C ILE A 188 49.69 9.96 22.96
N GLN A 189 49.53 10.30 24.24
CA GLN A 189 48.22 10.30 24.91
C GLN A 189 47.27 11.32 24.33
N THR A 190 47.72 12.55 24.00
CA THR A 190 46.84 13.55 23.38
C THR A 190 46.35 13.08 22.01
N ILE A 191 47.24 12.54 21.17
CA ILE A 191 46.88 11.96 19.87
C ILE A 191 45.92 10.77 20.05
N HIS A 192 46.17 9.92 21.04
CA HIS A 192 45.32 8.76 21.31
C HIS A 192 43.91 9.20 21.77
N ASN A 193 43.81 10.19 22.65
CA ASN A 193 42.54 10.74 23.11
C ASN A 193 41.74 11.33 21.94
N MET A 194 42.38 12.11 21.05
CA MET A 194 41.73 12.62 19.85
C MET A 194 41.20 11.49 18.95
N ARG A 195 41.97 10.41 18.78
CA ARG A 195 41.54 9.24 18.00
C ARG A 195 40.37 8.52 18.66
N LEU A 196 40.37 8.38 19.98
CA LEU A 196 39.28 7.77 20.73
C LEU A 196 38.00 8.60 20.62
N ASP A 197 38.10 9.93 20.70
CA ASP A 197 36.95 10.82 20.55
C ASP A 197 36.32 10.69 19.16
N LEU A 198 37.15 10.65 18.10
CA LEU A 198 36.68 10.39 16.74
C LEU A 198 36.04 9.01 16.60
N ALA A 199 36.65 7.97 17.16
CA ALA A 199 36.09 6.62 17.14
C ALA A 199 34.74 6.56 17.85
N TRP A 200 34.60 7.24 18.98
CA TRP A 200 33.35 7.32 19.73
C TRP A 200 32.26 8.04 18.93
N GLN A 201 32.59 9.18 18.30
CA GLN A 201 31.66 9.88 17.42
C GLN A 201 31.19 9.01 16.24
N LEU A 202 32.08 8.19 15.65
CA LEU A 202 31.72 7.26 14.59
C LEU A 202 30.77 6.16 15.08
N ILE A 203 31.03 5.59 16.26
CA ILE A 203 30.15 4.59 16.87
C ILE A 203 28.77 5.19 17.13
N GLN A 204 28.70 6.40 17.68
CA GLN A 204 27.43 7.08 17.92
C GLN A 204 26.64 7.31 16.64
N LYS A 205 27.29 7.82 15.59
CA LYS A 205 26.66 8.01 14.28
C LYS A 205 26.10 6.69 13.74
N SER A 206 26.89 5.61 13.80
CA SER A 206 26.45 4.28 13.38
C SER A 206 25.22 3.80 14.15
N GLN A 207 25.22 3.97 15.48
CA GLN A 207 24.09 3.57 16.33
C GLN A 207 22.82 4.37 16.01
N LEU A 208 22.95 5.67 15.76
CA LEU A 208 21.83 6.53 15.37
C LEU A 208 21.26 6.12 14.00
N GLU A 209 22.12 5.81 13.03
CA GLU A 209 21.70 5.32 11.72
C GLU A 209 20.98 3.98 11.80
N GLU A 210 21.46 3.05 12.62
CA GLU A 210 20.81 1.76 12.86
C GLU A 210 19.44 1.93 13.52
N ALA A 211 19.36 2.75 14.56
CA ALA A 211 18.10 3.08 15.22
C ALA A 211 17.11 3.73 14.25
N HIS A 212 17.58 4.64 13.40
CA HIS A 212 16.75 5.29 12.38
C HIS A 212 16.23 4.28 11.34
N LYS A 213 17.11 3.40 10.82
CA LYS A 213 16.71 2.32 9.90
C LYS A 213 15.67 1.39 10.52
N LEU A 214 15.84 1.02 11.79
CA LEU A 214 14.89 0.22 12.54
C LEU A 214 13.55 0.94 12.71
N ASN A 215 13.57 2.23 13.06
CA ASN A 215 12.36 3.04 13.22
C ASN A 215 11.57 3.12 11.90
N ILE A 216 12.23 3.35 10.76
CA ILE A 216 11.58 3.33 9.45
C ILE A 216 10.91 1.98 9.18
N ARG A 217 11.58 0.86 9.47
CA ARG A 217 10.99 -0.48 9.31
C ARG A 217 9.75 -0.66 10.17
N LEU A 218 9.81 -0.23 11.43
CA LEU A 218 8.66 -0.26 12.34
C LEU A 218 7.52 0.64 11.85
N GLN A 219 7.82 1.83 11.33
CA GLN A 219 6.82 2.74 10.76
C GLN A 219 6.13 2.11 9.56
N HIS A 220 6.86 1.50 8.62
CA HIS A 220 6.27 0.80 7.48
C HIS A 220 5.35 -0.34 7.94
N TYR A 221 5.80 -1.14 8.92
CA TYR A 221 4.97 -2.20 9.49
C TYR A 221 3.71 -1.66 10.14
N TRP A 222 3.83 -0.59 10.93
CA TRP A 222 2.71 0.07 11.58
C TRP A 222 1.70 0.63 10.57
N ILE A 223 2.16 1.30 9.51
CA ILE A 223 1.30 1.81 8.43
C ILE A 223 0.55 0.65 7.76
N ALA A 224 1.24 -0.45 7.44
CA ALA A 224 0.61 -1.62 6.81
C ALA A 224 -0.48 -2.23 7.72
N LYS A 225 -0.19 -2.39 9.01
CA LYS A 225 -1.18 -2.87 9.99
C LYS A 225 -2.34 -1.91 10.19
N GLN A 226 -2.09 -0.61 10.14
CA GLN A 226 -3.13 0.39 10.20
C GLN A 226 -4.04 0.32 8.97
N GLN A 227 -3.50 0.09 7.78
CA GLN A 227 -4.30 -0.12 6.56
C GLN A 227 -5.13 -1.40 6.62
N GLU A 228 -4.57 -2.52 7.07
CA GLU A 228 -5.33 -3.76 7.30
C GLU A 228 -6.51 -3.51 8.26
N LYS A 229 -6.26 -2.76 9.34
CA LYS A 229 -7.28 -2.38 10.31
C LYS A 229 -8.37 -1.50 9.68
N THR A 230 -8.02 -0.48 8.90
CA THR A 230 -9.01 0.41 8.27
C THR A 230 -9.90 -0.34 7.27
N ILE A 231 -9.33 -1.26 6.48
CA ILE A 231 -10.09 -2.12 5.56
C ILE A 231 -11.09 -2.98 6.34
N LYS A 232 -10.67 -3.61 7.44
CA LYS A 232 -11.57 -4.39 8.31
C LYS A 232 -12.69 -3.53 8.90
N ILE A 233 -12.36 -2.32 9.38
CA ILE A 233 -13.35 -1.37 9.90
C ILE A 233 -14.35 -0.97 8.81
N GLN A 234 -13.88 -0.71 7.58
CA GLN A 234 -14.76 -0.39 6.45
C GLN A 234 -15.72 -1.54 6.15
N LYS A 235 -15.24 -2.78 6.15
CA LYS A 235 -16.08 -3.97 5.97
C LYS A 235 -17.17 -4.06 7.05
N ILE A 236 -16.78 -3.89 8.32
CA ILE A 236 -17.73 -3.88 9.45
C ILE A 236 -18.78 -2.79 9.28
N ARG A 237 -18.38 -1.57 8.86
CA ARG A 237 -19.32 -0.47 8.61
C ARG A 237 -20.29 -0.78 7.47
N LEU A 238 -19.82 -1.39 6.39
CA LEU A 238 -20.67 -1.79 5.27
C LEU A 238 -21.66 -2.90 5.68
N ASP A 239 -21.20 -3.90 6.42
CA ASP A 239 -22.04 -4.96 6.97
C ASP A 239 -23.08 -4.38 7.93
N HIS A 240 -22.67 -3.51 8.84
CA HIS A 240 -23.56 -2.79 9.75
C HIS A 240 -24.66 -2.01 8.99
N ASN A 241 -24.29 -1.22 7.98
CA ASN A 241 -25.25 -0.48 7.16
C ASN A 241 -26.17 -1.41 6.35
N ARG A 242 -25.69 -2.59 5.92
CA ARG A 242 -26.53 -3.59 5.26
C ARG A 242 -27.54 -4.18 6.23
N GLU A 243 -27.11 -4.59 7.42
CA GLU A 243 -27.99 -5.17 8.42
C GLU A 243 -29.02 -4.15 8.94
N LEU A 244 -28.62 -2.88 9.14
CA LEU A 244 -29.55 -1.80 9.45
C LEU A 244 -30.63 -1.64 8.37
N ARG A 245 -30.26 -1.65 7.08
CA ARG A 245 -31.23 -1.58 5.97
C ARG A 245 -32.20 -2.76 5.99
N LYS A 246 -31.72 -3.99 6.22
CA LYS A 246 -32.58 -5.18 6.33
C LYS A 246 -33.52 -5.07 7.52
N LEU A 247 -33.03 -4.61 8.67
CA LEU A 247 -33.83 -4.42 9.88
C LEU A 247 -34.94 -3.39 9.66
N LEU A 248 -34.62 -2.25 9.05
CA LEU A 248 -35.61 -1.21 8.71
C LEU A 248 -36.68 -1.73 7.74
N LEU A 249 -36.32 -2.56 6.75
CA LEU A 249 -37.27 -3.18 5.84
C LEU A 249 -38.19 -4.18 6.55
N ARG A 250 -37.63 -5.01 7.45
CA ARG A 250 -38.41 -5.94 8.29
C ARG A 250 -39.37 -5.20 9.21
N HIS A 251 -38.92 -4.11 9.84
CA HIS A 251 -39.78 -3.26 10.68
C HIS A 251 -40.95 -2.65 9.90
N LYS A 252 -40.76 -2.38 8.60
CA LYS A 252 -41.85 -1.94 7.70
C LYS A 252 -42.75 -3.08 7.19
N GLY A 253 -42.48 -4.34 7.57
CA GLY A 253 -43.21 -5.51 7.10
C GLY A 253 -42.90 -5.93 5.65
N ILE A 254 -41.79 -5.45 5.09
CA ILE A 254 -41.40 -5.73 3.69
C ILE A 254 -40.42 -6.90 3.66
N ASP A 255 -40.90 -8.07 3.24
CA ASP A 255 -40.05 -9.24 3.01
C ASP A 255 -39.33 -9.16 1.67
N MET A 256 -38.02 -8.94 1.69
CA MET A 256 -37.19 -8.82 0.48
C MET A 256 -37.30 -10.01 -0.50
N LYS A 257 -37.71 -11.20 -0.03
CA LYS A 257 -37.82 -12.41 -0.84
C LYS A 257 -39.18 -12.57 -1.52
N TYR A 258 -40.27 -12.14 -0.86
CA TYR A 258 -41.64 -12.43 -1.30
C TYR A 258 -42.63 -11.28 -1.06
N HIS A 259 -42.18 -10.02 -1.11
CA HIS A 259 -43.09 -8.88 -0.93
C HIS A 259 -43.94 -8.63 -2.18
N LYS A 260 -45.21 -9.03 -2.14
CA LYS A 260 -46.20 -8.72 -3.18
C LYS A 260 -46.81 -7.34 -2.91
N GLY A 261 -46.26 -6.31 -3.53
CA GLY A 261 -46.82 -4.95 -3.47
C GLY A 261 -48.17 -4.83 -4.19
N SER A 262 -48.98 -3.84 -3.81
CA SER A 262 -50.26 -3.57 -4.47
C SER A 262 -50.04 -3.15 -5.93
N ILE A 263 -50.97 -3.46 -6.82
CA ILE A 263 -50.86 -3.09 -8.25
C ILE A 263 -50.78 -1.57 -8.41
N VAL A 264 -51.54 -0.80 -7.63
CA VAL A 264 -51.54 0.66 -7.70
C VAL A 264 -50.16 1.24 -7.34
N GLU A 265 -49.52 0.72 -6.30
CA GLU A 265 -48.16 1.13 -5.93
C GLU A 265 -47.13 0.78 -6.99
N LYS A 266 -47.27 -0.38 -7.67
CA LYS A 266 -46.39 -0.76 -8.78
C LYS A 266 -46.45 0.23 -9.95
N TYR A 267 -47.63 0.75 -10.27
CA TYR A 267 -47.76 1.78 -11.31
C TYR A 267 -47.29 3.15 -10.84
N ARG A 268 -47.39 3.45 -9.54
CA ARG A 268 -46.93 4.72 -8.96
C ARG A 268 -45.41 4.83 -8.90
N ASP A 269 -44.71 3.73 -8.62
CA ASP A 269 -43.26 3.71 -8.53
C ASP A 269 -42.60 3.27 -9.85
N HIS A 270 -41.88 4.19 -10.50
CA HIS A 270 -41.12 3.90 -11.72
C HIS A 270 -39.94 2.94 -11.50
N LYS A 271 -39.57 2.68 -10.24
CA LYS A 271 -38.55 1.67 -9.88
C LYS A 271 -39.15 0.28 -9.68
N SER A 272 -40.46 0.11 -9.84
CA SER A 272 -41.12 -1.18 -9.69
C SER A 272 -40.72 -2.16 -10.79
N GLU A 273 -40.94 -3.46 -10.55
CA GLU A 273 -40.70 -4.52 -11.53
C GLU A 273 -41.44 -4.32 -12.86
N LEU A 274 -42.53 -3.53 -12.86
CA LEU A 274 -43.31 -3.26 -14.06
C LEU A 274 -42.52 -2.41 -15.07
N TYR A 275 -41.80 -1.41 -14.59
CA TYR A 275 -41.03 -0.48 -15.43
C TYR A 275 -39.55 -0.87 -15.51
N GLY A 276 -39.01 -1.49 -14.45
CA GLY A 276 -37.63 -1.96 -14.37
C GLY A 276 -37.59 -3.41 -13.89
N PRO A 277 -37.83 -4.41 -14.75
CA PRO A 277 -37.85 -5.82 -14.35
C PRO A 277 -36.48 -6.24 -13.81
N GLN A 278 -36.47 -6.88 -12.64
CA GLN A 278 -35.25 -7.35 -12.00
C GLN A 278 -34.96 -8.80 -12.42
N MET A 279 -33.75 -9.06 -12.94
CA MET A 279 -33.37 -10.37 -13.50
C MET A 279 -33.54 -11.56 -12.55
N ARG A 280 -33.45 -11.36 -11.23
CA ARG A 280 -33.65 -12.45 -10.24
C ARG A 280 -35.06 -13.03 -10.27
N SER A 281 -36.05 -12.26 -10.72
CA SER A 281 -37.46 -12.66 -10.83
C SER A 281 -37.75 -13.37 -12.16
N GLY A 282 -36.71 -13.57 -13.01
CA GLY A 282 -36.83 -14.05 -14.37
C GLY A 282 -37.24 -12.94 -15.35
N GLU A 283 -37.13 -13.22 -16.65
CA GLU A 283 -37.68 -12.32 -17.66
C GLU A 283 -39.20 -12.37 -17.61
N HIS A 284 -39.83 -11.19 -17.62
CA HIS A 284 -41.28 -11.11 -17.71
C HIS A 284 -41.70 -11.79 -19.03
N PRO A 285 -42.71 -12.68 -19.06
CA PRO A 285 -43.16 -13.36 -20.29
C PRO A 285 -43.63 -12.42 -21.42
N LYS A 286 -43.71 -11.11 -21.15
CA LYS A 286 -43.94 -10.05 -22.14
C LYS A 286 -42.67 -9.61 -22.87
N HIS A 287 -41.51 -10.14 -22.52
CA HIS A 287 -40.24 -9.87 -23.20
C HIS A 287 -39.71 -11.12 -23.90
N CYS A 288 -40.21 -12.30 -23.53
CA CYS A 288 -39.84 -13.59 -24.11
C CYS A 288 -40.66 -13.97 -25.36
N HIS A 289 -41.59 -13.13 -25.81
CA HIS A 289 -42.27 -13.40 -27.09
C HIS A 289 -41.44 -12.79 -28.22
N GLU A 290 -41.24 -13.58 -29.28
CA GLU A 290 -40.82 -13.04 -30.57
C GLU A 290 -41.69 -11.81 -30.86
N LEU A 291 -41.07 -10.71 -31.28
CA LEU A 291 -41.83 -9.55 -31.74
C LEU A 291 -42.78 -10.05 -32.81
N ILE A 292 -44.07 -10.18 -32.47
CA ILE A 292 -45.09 -10.60 -33.42
C ILE A 292 -45.22 -9.42 -34.38
N SER A 293 -44.41 -9.45 -35.44
CA SER A 293 -44.51 -8.49 -36.51
C SER A 293 -45.80 -8.86 -37.24
N VAL A 294 -46.88 -8.18 -36.89
CA VAL A 294 -48.17 -8.33 -37.58
C VAL A 294 -48.06 -7.58 -38.90
N HIS A 295 -47.20 -8.06 -39.80
CA HIS A 295 -47.18 -7.64 -41.20
C HIS A 295 -48.26 -8.43 -41.91
N SER A 296 -49.49 -7.91 -41.86
CA SER A 296 -50.59 -8.51 -42.60
C SER A 296 -50.33 -8.35 -44.09
N ARG A 297 -49.99 -9.46 -44.77
CA ARG A 297 -49.87 -9.53 -46.24
C ARG A 297 -51.15 -9.09 -46.97
N PHE A 298 -52.26 -9.06 -46.24
CA PHE A 298 -53.56 -8.64 -46.74
C PHE A 298 -53.71 -7.11 -46.80
N LEU A 299 -52.92 -6.35 -46.03
CA LEU A 299 -52.96 -4.88 -46.02
C LEU A 299 -52.10 -4.25 -47.13
N THR A 300 -51.21 -5.01 -47.78
CA THR A 300 -50.26 -4.49 -48.78
C THR A 300 -50.80 -4.53 -50.22
N HIS A 301 -51.82 -5.36 -50.50
CA HIS A 301 -52.39 -5.53 -51.84
C HIS A 301 -53.89 -5.25 -51.83
N PRO A 302 -54.44 -4.60 -52.88
CA PRO A 302 -55.86 -4.26 -52.95
C PRO A 302 -56.75 -5.51 -52.96
N LYS A 303 -56.31 -6.59 -53.61
CA LYS A 303 -56.98 -7.92 -53.53
C LYS A 303 -56.99 -8.50 -52.11
N GLY A 304 -55.98 -8.16 -51.30
CA GLY A 304 -55.92 -8.57 -49.90
C GLY A 304 -56.92 -7.84 -49.02
N LEU A 305 -57.17 -6.56 -49.30
CA LEU A 305 -58.23 -5.76 -48.66
C LEU A 305 -59.61 -6.28 -49.04
N GLU A 306 -59.81 -6.63 -50.31
CA GLU A 306 -61.05 -7.26 -50.80
C GLU A 306 -61.32 -8.61 -50.11
N ILE A 307 -60.26 -9.40 -49.84
CA ILE A 307 -60.35 -10.62 -49.01
C ILE A 307 -60.72 -10.28 -47.55
N LEU A 308 -60.15 -9.23 -46.96
CA LEU A 308 -60.48 -8.80 -45.59
C LEU A 308 -61.91 -8.23 -45.47
N GLU A 309 -62.42 -7.57 -46.50
CA GLU A 309 -63.78 -7.03 -46.57
C GLU A 309 -64.82 -8.13 -46.85
N THR A 310 -64.46 -9.12 -47.67
CA THR A 310 -65.30 -10.32 -47.92
C THR A 310 -65.23 -11.35 -46.81
N MET A 311 -64.22 -11.28 -45.92
CA MET A 311 -64.24 -11.86 -44.57
C MET A 311 -65.27 -11.11 -43.71
N SER A 312 -66.50 -11.06 -44.22
CA SER A 312 -67.68 -10.57 -43.56
C SER A 312 -67.85 -11.31 -42.24
N ASN A 313 -67.72 -10.57 -41.16
CA ASN A 313 -68.09 -10.96 -39.80
C ASN A 313 -67.46 -12.28 -39.35
N LEU A 314 -66.32 -12.20 -38.65
CA LEU A 314 -66.02 -13.24 -37.67
C LEU A 314 -67.31 -13.46 -36.86
N PRO A 315 -67.81 -14.70 -36.71
CA PRO A 315 -68.78 -14.97 -35.66
C PRO A 315 -68.18 -14.33 -34.40
N GLN A 316 -68.97 -13.56 -33.62
CA GLN A 316 -68.53 -13.05 -32.31
C GLN A 316 -67.62 -14.11 -31.72
N PRO A 317 -66.35 -13.79 -31.38
CA PRO A 317 -65.39 -14.81 -31.02
C PRO A 317 -66.08 -15.69 -29.99
N SER A 318 -66.48 -16.88 -30.44
CA SER A 318 -67.00 -17.87 -29.54
C SER A 318 -65.77 -18.14 -28.71
N HIS A 319 -65.75 -17.57 -27.50
CA HIS A 319 -64.81 -17.95 -26.48
C HIS A 319 -65.16 -19.38 -26.08
N HIS A 320 -65.05 -20.33 -27.01
CA HIS A 320 -64.69 -21.69 -26.73
C HIS A 320 -63.24 -21.63 -26.25
N MET A 321 -63.06 -21.09 -25.04
CA MET A 321 -62.07 -21.64 -24.13
C MET A 321 -62.22 -23.16 -24.27
N ARG A 322 -61.16 -23.85 -24.72
CA ARG A 322 -61.10 -25.29 -24.48
C ARG A 322 -61.38 -25.44 -22.99
N LYS A 323 -62.55 -25.97 -22.64
CA LYS A 323 -62.81 -26.33 -21.25
C LYS A 323 -61.60 -27.17 -20.83
N PRO A 324 -60.94 -26.86 -19.69
CA PRO A 324 -59.90 -27.75 -19.19
C PRO A 324 -60.48 -29.16 -19.21
N ALA A 325 -59.68 -30.16 -19.57
CA ALA A 325 -60.13 -31.55 -19.54
C ALA A 325 -60.82 -31.78 -18.19
N VAL A 326 -62.14 -31.89 -18.23
CA VAL A 326 -62.95 -32.16 -17.05
C VAL A 326 -62.50 -33.55 -16.68
N GLN A 327 -61.69 -33.67 -15.62
CA GLN A 327 -61.68 -34.91 -14.86
C GLN A 327 -63.16 -35.22 -14.61
N ASN A 328 -63.59 -36.44 -14.93
CA ASN A 328 -64.98 -36.90 -14.82
C ASN A 328 -65.50 -36.83 -13.37
N TYR A 329 -65.68 -35.62 -12.85
CA TYR A 329 -66.72 -35.31 -11.91
C TYR A 329 -67.82 -34.73 -12.77
N GLU A 330 -68.94 -35.46 -12.83
CA GLU A 330 -70.20 -34.87 -13.25
C GLU A 330 -70.37 -33.60 -12.41
N LEU A 331 -70.16 -32.44 -13.03
CA LEU A 331 -70.62 -31.19 -12.48
C LEU A 331 -72.13 -31.34 -12.44
N CYS A 332 -72.64 -31.88 -11.33
CA CYS A 332 -74.02 -31.75 -10.95
C CYS A 332 -74.24 -30.24 -10.94
N ALA A 333 -74.89 -29.72 -11.99
CA ALA A 333 -75.48 -28.42 -11.91
C ALA A 333 -76.38 -28.54 -10.70
N ARG A 334 -75.92 -28.01 -9.55
CA ARG A 334 -76.82 -27.78 -8.43
C ARG A 334 -77.81 -26.81 -9.02
N GLU A 335 -78.93 -27.32 -9.51
CA GLU A 335 -80.16 -26.57 -9.62
C GLU A 335 -80.18 -25.79 -8.31
N THR A 336 -80.06 -24.47 -8.43
CA THR A 336 -80.17 -23.60 -7.27
C THR A 336 -81.41 -24.09 -6.53
N ARG A 337 -81.29 -24.39 -5.22
CA ARG A 337 -82.35 -25.01 -4.41
C ARG A 337 -83.72 -24.32 -4.59
N TRP A 338 -83.70 -23.09 -5.09
CA TRP A 338 -84.75 -22.32 -5.74
C TRP A 338 -85.21 -22.93 -7.07
N THR A 339 -85.82 -24.11 -7.04
CA THR A 339 -86.67 -24.56 -8.14
C THR A 339 -87.97 -23.75 -8.14
N GLU A 340 -88.68 -23.70 -9.27
CA GLU A 340 -89.96 -22.98 -9.35
C GLU A 340 -90.96 -23.49 -8.28
N ALA A 341 -90.92 -24.79 -7.96
CA ALA A 341 -91.69 -25.38 -6.89
C ALA A 341 -91.32 -24.84 -5.49
N VAL A 342 -90.02 -24.65 -5.21
CA VAL A 342 -89.55 -24.10 -3.93
C VAL A 342 -89.88 -22.61 -3.82
N LEU A 343 -89.83 -21.87 -4.93
CA LEU A 343 -90.27 -20.47 -4.97
C LEU A 343 -91.78 -20.34 -4.76
N GLN A 344 -92.58 -21.26 -5.31
CA GLN A 344 -94.02 -21.31 -5.07
C GLN A 344 -94.35 -21.64 -3.61
N GLN A 345 -93.63 -22.58 -2.99
CA GLN A 345 -93.76 -22.88 -1.56
C GLN A 345 -93.40 -21.67 -0.69
N LEU A 346 -92.27 -21.01 -0.96
CA LEU A 346 -91.89 -19.80 -0.22
C LEU A 346 -92.92 -18.65 -0.42
N HIS A 347 -93.50 -18.52 -1.62
CA HIS A 347 -94.57 -17.55 -1.85
C HIS A 347 -95.84 -17.85 -1.05
N GLN A 348 -96.20 -19.14 -0.91
CA GLN A 348 -97.30 -19.57 -0.06
C GLN A 348 -96.98 -19.33 1.42
N ASP A 349 -95.78 -19.68 1.88
CA ASP A 349 -95.34 -19.44 3.26
C ASP A 349 -95.32 -17.95 3.61
N LEU A 350 -94.85 -17.09 2.70
CA LEU A 350 -94.89 -15.63 2.91
C LEU A 350 -96.32 -15.08 2.93
N LYS A 351 -97.22 -15.63 2.10
CA LYS A 351 -98.65 -15.30 2.17
C LYS A 351 -99.24 -15.75 3.50
N ASP A 352 -98.92 -16.96 3.96
CA ASP A 352 -99.40 -17.49 5.22
C ASP A 352 -98.86 -16.71 6.42
N ILE A 353 -97.60 -16.26 6.39
CA ILE A 353 -97.03 -15.36 7.41
C ILE A 353 -97.73 -14.00 7.37
N HIS A 354 -98.04 -13.48 6.19
CA HIS A 354 -98.77 -12.22 6.06
C HIS A 354 -100.22 -12.34 6.56
N MET A 355 -100.87 -13.50 6.35
CA MET A 355 -102.24 -13.77 6.81
C MET A 355 -102.31 -14.20 8.29
N LYS A 356 -101.25 -14.82 8.85
CA LYS A 356 -101.12 -15.21 10.27
C LYS A 356 -100.44 -14.13 11.14
N GLY A 357 -99.92 -13.06 10.52
CA GLY A 357 -99.22 -11.95 11.16
C GLY A 357 -100.10 -10.96 11.93
N VAL A 358 -101.06 -11.46 12.73
CA VAL A 358 -101.78 -10.68 13.75
C VAL A 358 -101.61 -11.27 15.17
N GLY A 359 -100.84 -12.34 15.35
CA GLY A 359 -100.60 -12.92 16.69
C GLY A 359 -99.16 -13.37 16.93
N GLU A 360 -98.49 -12.66 17.85
CA GLU A 360 -97.36 -13.11 18.69
C GLU A 360 -95.97 -13.28 18.04
N SER A 361 -95.11 -12.26 18.21
CA SER A 361 -93.66 -12.36 18.01
C SER A 361 -93.00 -12.98 19.24
N GLN A 362 -92.57 -14.24 19.16
CA GLN A 362 -91.63 -14.80 20.13
C GLN A 362 -90.20 -14.45 19.74
N HIS A 363 -89.52 -13.69 20.59
CA HIS A 363 -88.08 -13.43 20.53
C HIS A 363 -87.30 -14.75 20.60
N MET A 364 -86.49 -15.05 19.59
CA MET A 364 -85.53 -16.15 19.64
C MET A 364 -84.15 -15.59 20.01
N GLU A 365 -83.66 -15.96 21.19
CA GLU A 365 -82.31 -15.67 21.68
C GLU A 365 -81.25 -16.38 20.82
N PHE A 366 -80.24 -15.64 20.38
CA PHE A 366 -79.08 -16.20 19.68
C PHE A 366 -78.13 -16.85 20.69
N THR A 367 -78.10 -18.18 20.73
CA THR A 367 -77.04 -18.92 21.41
C THR A 367 -75.77 -18.91 20.57
N LEU A 368 -74.70 -18.32 21.10
CA LEU A 368 -73.37 -18.33 20.49
C LEU A 368 -72.78 -19.75 20.55
N ILE A 369 -72.45 -20.31 19.39
CA ILE A 369 -71.78 -21.61 19.26
C ILE A 369 -70.30 -21.45 19.69
N PRO A 370 -69.74 -22.32 20.56
CA PRO A 370 -68.33 -22.22 20.95
C PRO A 370 -67.39 -22.65 19.81
N ILE A 371 -66.30 -21.91 19.64
CA ILE A 371 -65.22 -22.21 18.67
C ILE A 371 -64.35 -23.36 19.22
N PRO A 372 -64.02 -24.39 18.42
CA PRO A 372 -63.13 -25.47 18.88
C PRO A 372 -61.68 -24.99 19.04
N LYS A 373 -61.04 -25.36 20.15
CA LYS A 373 -59.62 -25.09 20.42
C LYS A 373 -58.71 -25.94 19.51
N ALA A 374 -57.64 -25.32 19.01
CA ALA A 374 -56.55 -26.00 18.27
C ALA A 374 -55.75 -26.95 19.18
N PRO A 375 -55.16 -28.03 18.64
CA PRO A 375 -54.38 -28.98 19.43
C PRO A 375 -53.07 -28.36 19.92
N GLY A 376 -52.77 -28.56 21.20
CA GLY A 376 -51.59 -28.02 21.86
C GLY A 376 -50.29 -28.64 21.36
N THR A 377 -49.34 -27.79 21.00
CA THR A 377 -47.92 -28.14 20.91
C THR A 377 -47.40 -28.42 22.32
N GLY A 378 -46.81 -29.60 22.52
CA GLY A 378 -46.22 -30.01 23.80
C GLY A 378 -45.20 -28.99 24.30
N SER A 379 -45.29 -28.65 25.57
CA SER A 379 -44.25 -27.94 26.31
C SER A 379 -43.00 -28.81 26.36
N MET A 380 -41.92 -28.37 25.72
CA MET A 380 -40.59 -28.81 26.12
C MET A 380 -40.26 -28.13 27.45
N SER A 381 -39.82 -28.91 28.42
CA SER A 381 -39.46 -28.47 29.77
C SER A 381 -38.14 -27.69 29.77
N ASP A 382 -38.06 -26.64 30.60
CA ASP A 382 -36.92 -25.74 30.80
C ASP A 382 -35.64 -26.40 31.39
N SER A 383 -35.52 -27.73 31.33
CA SER A 383 -34.40 -28.50 31.92
C SER A 383 -33.32 -28.91 30.92
N GLU A 384 -33.45 -28.57 29.64
CA GLU A 384 -32.47 -28.95 28.59
C GLU A 384 -31.62 -27.78 28.07
N GLU A 385 -31.89 -26.53 28.47
CA GLU A 385 -31.10 -25.36 28.06
C GLU A 385 -29.83 -25.12 28.91
N GLU A 386 -29.70 -25.71 30.11
CA GLU A 386 -28.52 -25.50 30.98
C GLU A 386 -27.32 -26.41 30.65
N VAL A 387 -27.52 -27.50 29.90
CA VAL A 387 -26.44 -28.44 29.53
C VAL A 387 -25.66 -27.96 28.29
N TYR A 388 -26.28 -27.15 27.44
CA TYR A 388 -25.62 -26.59 26.25
C TYR A 388 -24.82 -25.31 26.53
N LEU A 389 -25.17 -24.54 27.56
CA LEU A 389 -24.44 -23.31 27.92
C LEU A 389 -23.18 -23.57 28.78
N THR A 390 -23.07 -24.73 29.44
CA THR A 390 -21.91 -25.09 30.29
C THR A 390 -20.78 -25.79 29.53
N THR A 391 -21.03 -26.28 28.32
CA THR A 391 -20.02 -26.95 27.48
C THR A 391 -19.22 -26.00 26.58
N GLU A 392 -19.74 -24.81 26.27
CA GLU A 392 -19.02 -23.78 25.48
C GLU A 392 -18.17 -22.83 26.35
N TYR A 393 -18.44 -22.70 27.65
CA TYR A 393 -17.65 -21.83 28.55
C TYR A 393 -16.40 -22.49 29.16
N ASN A 394 -16.24 -23.80 29.05
CA ASN A 394 -15.09 -24.54 29.61
C ASN A 394 -14.01 -24.93 28.59
N GLN A 395 -14.14 -24.52 27.32
CA GLN A 395 -13.10 -24.74 26.29
C GLN A 395 -12.25 -23.50 25.97
N GLY A 396 -12.49 -22.37 26.67
CA GLY A 396 -11.79 -21.10 26.46
C GLY A 396 -10.82 -20.66 27.55
N ALA A 397 -10.63 -21.44 28.63
CA ALA A 397 -9.90 -20.99 29.83
C ALA A 397 -8.70 -21.87 30.25
N CYS A 398 -8.16 -22.70 29.35
CA CYS A 398 -6.93 -23.46 29.59
C CYS A 398 -5.98 -23.28 28.40
N ASN A 399 -5.35 -22.11 28.27
CA ASN A 399 -4.10 -21.87 27.50
C ASN A 399 -3.59 -20.44 27.74
N SER A 400 -3.44 -20.08 29.01
CA SER A 400 -2.59 -18.98 29.47
C SER A 400 -2.13 -19.40 30.85
N ASP A 401 -0.82 -19.61 30.98
CA ASP A 401 -0.02 -19.76 32.21
C ASP A 401 0.87 -21.02 32.18
N THR A 402 2.01 -20.91 31.50
CA THR A 402 3.30 -21.37 32.02
C THR A 402 4.40 -20.54 31.35
N GLU A 403 4.88 -19.57 32.12
CA GLU A 403 6.27 -19.08 32.09
C GLU A 403 7.26 -20.21 32.41
#